data_AF-K1K0G8-F1
#
_entry.id   AF-K1K0G8-F1
#
_cell.length_a   1.000
_cell.length_b   1.000
_cell.length_c   1.000
_cell.angle_alpha   90.00
_cell.angle_beta   90.00
_cell.angle_gamma   90.00
#
_symmetry.space_group_name_H-M   'P 1'
#
loop_
_entity.id
_entity.type
_entity.pdbx_description
1 polymer ?
#
loop_
_entity_poly.entity_id
_entity_poly.type
_entity_poly.pdbx_seq_one_letter_code
_entity_poly.pdbx_strand_id
1 'polypeptide(L)'
;MKRLLAAAALAAALSCSAAGTQDIQKHGEEYFRIFSILPDGQGILARRCTKLTQSGLCVGAPVLLPADAVKAPAEEKVVRLADPKEDGWHTLQHDNGQKKTVMKMTGREVTE
;
A
#
# COMPACT_ATOMS: atom_id res chain seq x y z
N MET A 1 -15.24 55.45 -15.44
CA MET A 1 -16.09 54.34 -15.94
C MET A 1 -15.81 53.10 -15.11
N LYS A 2 -16.79 52.64 -14.33
CA LYS A 2 -16.68 51.49 -13.41
C LYS A 2 -16.77 50.19 -14.21
N ARG A 3 -15.71 49.38 -14.21
CA ARG A 3 -15.71 48.01 -14.74
C ARG A 3 -15.80 47.05 -13.56
N LEU A 4 -17.00 46.57 -13.26
CA LEU A 4 -17.21 45.47 -12.34
C LEU A 4 -17.20 44.18 -13.16
N LEU A 5 -16.17 43.36 -12.93
CA LEU A 5 -15.99 42.05 -13.55
C LEU A 5 -17.00 41.07 -12.95
N ALA A 6 -17.73 40.36 -13.81
CA ALA A 6 -18.66 39.31 -13.43
C ALA A 6 -17.90 38.12 -12.85
N ALA A 7 -18.23 37.73 -11.62
CA ALA A 7 -17.76 36.48 -11.02
C ALA A 7 -18.76 35.37 -11.36
N ALA A 8 -18.39 34.48 -12.28
CA ALA A 8 -19.06 33.21 -12.46
C ALA A 8 -18.61 32.26 -11.34
N ALA A 9 -19.46 32.04 -10.34
CA ALA A 9 -19.23 31.00 -9.34
C ALA A 9 -19.53 29.64 -9.98
N LEU A 10 -18.50 28.97 -10.47
CA LEU A 10 -18.59 27.58 -10.88
C LEU A 10 -18.66 26.72 -9.61
N ALA A 11 -19.88 26.37 -9.19
CA ALA A 11 -20.08 25.34 -8.16
C ALA A 11 -19.70 23.99 -8.77
N ALA A 12 -18.45 23.57 -8.56
CA ALA A 12 -18.06 22.19 -8.81
C ALA A 12 -18.83 21.31 -7.81
N ALA A 13 -19.90 20.68 -8.29
CA ALA A 13 -20.49 19.54 -7.62
C ALA A 13 -19.41 18.45 -7.56
N LEU A 14 -18.71 18.37 -6.43
CA LEU A 14 -17.93 17.21 -6.04
C LEU A 14 -18.94 16.07 -5.92
N SER A 15 -19.13 15.34 -7.02
CA SER A 15 -19.83 14.07 -7.02
C SER A 15 -19.06 13.16 -6.07
N CYS A 16 -19.56 13.06 -4.85
CA CYS A 16 -19.12 12.10 -3.87
C CYS A 16 -19.63 10.74 -4.34
N SER A 17 -19.01 10.20 -5.39
CA SER A 17 -19.18 8.83 -5.80
C SER A 17 -18.51 7.99 -4.71
N ALA A 18 -19.33 7.56 -3.75
CA ALA A 18 -19.02 6.46 -2.84
C ALA A 18 -18.85 5.18 -3.67
N ALA A 19 -17.73 5.08 -4.39
CA ALA A 19 -17.32 3.89 -5.09
C ALA A 19 -16.78 2.92 -4.04
N GLY A 20 -17.49 1.80 -3.91
CA GLY A 20 -17.31 0.79 -2.87
C GLY A 20 -15.87 0.38 -2.68
N THR A 21 -15.51 0.19 -1.41
CA THR A 21 -14.41 -0.69 -1.01
C THR A 21 -14.64 -2.05 -1.63
N GLN A 22 -13.97 -2.35 -2.75
CA GLN A 22 -13.82 -3.73 -3.18
C GLN A 22 -12.94 -4.41 -2.14
N ASP A 23 -13.49 -5.44 -1.51
CA ASP A 23 -12.74 -6.27 -0.58
C ASP A 23 -11.64 -6.98 -1.37
N ILE A 24 -10.38 -6.69 -1.05
CA ILE A 24 -9.20 -7.19 -1.76
C ILE A 24 -8.81 -8.58 -1.23
N GLN A 25 -9.45 -9.03 -0.15
CA GLN A 25 -9.22 -10.36 0.40
C GLN A 25 -10.04 -11.38 -0.37
N LYS A 26 -9.38 -12.37 -0.97
CA LYS A 26 -10.04 -13.45 -1.70
C LYS A 26 -9.46 -14.78 -1.21
N HIS A 27 -10.30 -15.68 -0.70
CA HIS A 27 -9.90 -17.03 -0.28
C HIS A 27 -8.69 -17.11 0.69
N GLY A 28 -8.60 -16.20 1.67
CA GLY A 28 -7.46 -16.17 2.61
C GLY A 28 -6.19 -15.53 2.03
N GLU A 29 -6.23 -15.08 0.78
CA GLU A 29 -5.14 -14.38 0.13
C GLU A 29 -5.32 -12.86 0.27
N GLU A 30 -4.21 -12.15 0.47
CA GLU A 30 -4.21 -10.69 0.49
C GLU A 30 -3.16 -10.13 -0.47
N TYR A 31 -3.43 -8.93 -0.97
CA TYR A 31 -2.55 -8.24 -1.91
C TYR A 31 -1.64 -7.26 -1.19
N PHE A 32 -0.41 -7.17 -1.66
CA PHE A 32 0.61 -6.26 -1.15
C PHE A 32 1.29 -5.59 -2.33
N ARG A 33 1.54 -4.28 -2.23
CA ARG A 33 2.33 -3.54 -3.21
C ARG A 33 3.71 -3.24 -2.65
N ILE A 34 4.74 -3.80 -3.27
CA ILE A 34 6.13 -3.57 -2.88
C ILE A 34 6.49 -2.13 -3.22
N PHE A 35 7.15 -1.43 -2.31
CA PHE A 35 7.66 -0.08 -2.57
C PHE A 35 9.14 0.10 -2.20
N SER A 36 9.76 -0.89 -1.53
CA SER A 36 11.20 -0.90 -1.29
C SER A 36 11.66 -2.32 -0.92
N ILE A 37 12.85 -2.69 -1.38
CA ILE A 37 13.53 -3.94 -1.01
C ILE A 37 14.71 -3.55 -0.13
N LEU A 38 14.75 -4.06 1.10
CA LEU A 38 15.81 -3.72 2.03
C LEU A 38 17.09 -4.50 1.68
N PRO A 39 18.29 -3.90 1.86
CA PRO A 39 19.55 -4.57 1.62
C PRO A 39 19.79 -5.73 2.60
N ASP A 40 20.76 -6.59 2.28
CA ASP A 40 21.26 -7.65 3.15
C ASP A 40 20.21 -8.65 3.64
N GLY A 41 19.11 -8.82 2.90
CA GLY A 41 18.05 -9.76 3.25
C GLY A 41 17.20 -9.35 4.46
N GLN A 42 17.24 -8.07 4.86
CA GLN A 42 16.46 -7.55 6.00
C GLN A 42 14.94 -7.64 5.77
N GLY A 43 14.49 -7.70 4.52
CA GLY A 43 13.10 -7.92 4.15
C GLY A 43 12.63 -7.04 3.00
N ILE A 44 11.33 -7.05 2.79
CA ILE A 44 10.67 -6.29 1.73
C ILE A 44 9.65 -5.37 2.39
N LEU A 45 9.76 -4.08 2.11
CA LEU A 45 8.76 -3.11 2.52
C LEU A 45 7.63 -3.06 1.49
N ALA A 46 6.42 -3.36 1.96
CA ALA A 46 5.24 -3.41 1.14
C ALA A 46 4.08 -2.67 1.81
N ARG A 47 3.10 -2.25 1.02
CA ARG A 47 1.83 -1.73 1.51
C ARG A 47 0.80 -2.84 1.42
N ARG A 48 0.18 -3.18 2.56
CA ARG A 48 -0.96 -4.10 2.61
C ARG A 48 -2.14 -3.41 1.91
N CYS A 49 -2.71 -4.02 0.88
CA CYS A 49 -3.79 -3.43 0.12
C CYS A 49 -5.13 -3.76 0.79
N THR A 50 -5.63 -2.85 1.61
CA THR A 50 -6.96 -2.97 2.24
C THR A 50 -8.03 -2.22 1.45
N LYS A 51 -7.63 -1.32 0.54
CA LYS A 51 -8.54 -0.61 -0.36
C LYS A 51 -7.85 -0.26 -1.68
N LEU A 52 -8.60 -0.35 -2.78
CA LEU A 52 -8.20 0.18 -4.09
C LEU A 52 -8.85 1.55 -4.29
N THR A 53 -8.07 2.56 -4.68
CA THR A 53 -8.62 3.85 -5.10
C THR A 53 -9.21 3.76 -6.50
N GLN A 54 -9.94 4.79 -6.91
CA GLN A 54 -10.44 4.94 -8.29
C GLN A 54 -9.31 4.97 -9.34
N SER A 55 -8.08 5.31 -8.94
CA SER A 55 -6.89 5.27 -9.78
C SER A 55 -6.16 3.92 -9.74
N GLY A 56 -6.73 2.90 -9.10
CA GLY A 56 -6.11 1.58 -8.94
C GLY A 56 -4.96 1.56 -7.92
N LEU A 57 -4.83 2.58 -7.08
CA LEU A 57 -3.77 2.63 -6.07
C LEU A 57 -4.13 1.75 -4.87
N CYS A 58 -3.17 0.94 -4.45
CA CYS A 58 -3.21 0.18 -3.21
C CYS A 58 -3.08 1.11 -2.00
N VAL A 59 -4.07 1.10 -1.13
CA VAL A 59 -4.10 1.86 0.13
C VAL A 59 -4.12 0.88 1.30
N GLY A 60 -3.35 1.23 2.32
CA GLY A 60 -3.28 0.54 3.61
C GLY A 60 -1.96 0.84 4.31
N ALA A 61 -1.73 0.11 5.41
CA ALA A 61 -0.55 0.29 6.26
C ALA A 61 0.71 -0.27 5.58
N PRO A 62 1.89 0.37 5.80
CA PRO A 62 3.16 -0.24 5.46
C PRO A 62 3.44 -1.42 6.39
N VAL A 63 3.96 -2.49 5.82
CA VAL A 63 4.34 -3.72 6.51
C VAL A 63 5.73 -4.17 6.07
N LEU A 64 6.37 -5.01 6.87
CA LEU A 64 7.61 -5.69 6.54
C LEU A 64 7.31 -7.15 6.22
N LEU A 65 7.67 -7.59 5.02
CA LEU A 65 7.64 -9.00 4.62
C LEU A 65 9.05 -9.60 4.75
N PRO A 66 9.19 -10.90 5.05
CA PRO A 66 10.45 -11.62 4.93
C PRO A 66 11.06 -11.47 3.53
N ALA A 67 12.39 -11.47 3.45
CA ALA A 67 13.09 -11.31 2.17
C ALA A 67 12.79 -12.43 1.17
N ASP A 68 12.41 -13.61 1.67
CA ASP A 68 12.06 -14.79 0.89
C ASP A 68 10.54 -14.96 0.69
N ALA A 69 9.71 -14.01 1.14
CA ALA A 69 8.25 -14.08 1.00
C ALA A 69 7.81 -13.99 -0.47
N VAL A 70 8.63 -13.36 -1.33
CA VAL A 70 8.38 -13.12 -2.75
C VAL A 70 9.55 -13.67 -3.56
N LYS A 71 9.28 -14.47 -4.59
CA LYS A 71 10.31 -15.18 -5.37
C LYS A 71 11.19 -14.24 -6.20
N ALA A 72 10.57 -13.21 -6.76
CA ALA A 72 11.23 -12.16 -7.54
C ALA A 72 10.63 -10.80 -7.14
N PRO A 73 11.11 -10.20 -6.04
CA PRO A 73 10.62 -8.91 -5.60
C PRO A 73 11.12 -7.80 -6.54
N ALA A 74 10.24 -6.86 -6.83
CA ALA A 74 10.56 -5.64 -7.59
C ALA A 74 9.74 -4.49 -7.02
N GLU A 75 10.27 -3.27 -7.06
CA GLU A 75 9.50 -2.09 -6.66
C GLU A 75 8.25 -1.93 -7.52
N GLU A 76 7.18 -1.42 -6.93
CA GLU A 76 5.86 -1.25 -7.52
C GLU A 76 5.11 -2.54 -7.88
N LYS A 77 5.76 -3.71 -7.79
CA LYS A 77 5.13 -5.02 -8.01
C LYS A 77 4.01 -5.24 -6.99
N VAL A 78 2.84 -5.64 -7.49
CA VAL A 78 1.76 -6.16 -6.67
C VAL A 78 1.93 -7.68 -6.56
N VAL A 79 1.93 -8.18 -5.33
CA VAL A 79 2.02 -9.60 -5.03
C VAL A 79 0.81 -10.02 -4.21
N ARG A 80 0.48 -11.31 -4.29
CA ARG A 80 -0.57 -11.93 -3.49
C ARG A 80 0.09 -12.93 -2.55
N LEU A 81 -0.19 -12.83 -1.26
CA LEU A 81 0.31 -13.78 -0.26
C LEU A 81 -0.85 -14.67 0.22
N ALA A 82 -0.60 -15.97 0.36
CA ALA A 82 -1.53 -16.90 0.99
C ALA A 82 -1.45 -16.81 2.52
N ASP A 83 -2.62 -16.74 3.15
CA ASP A 83 -2.84 -16.72 4.60
C ASP A 83 -1.84 -15.84 5.37
N PRO A 84 -1.70 -14.55 5.02
CA PRO A 84 -0.72 -13.71 5.66
C PRO A 84 -1.13 -13.43 7.12
N LYS A 85 -0.15 -13.38 8.03
CA LYS A 85 -0.37 -13.19 9.47
C LYS A 85 0.56 -12.14 10.04
N GLU A 86 0.10 -11.43 11.06
CA GLU A 86 0.94 -10.51 11.82
C GLU A 86 1.96 -11.30 12.67
N ASP A 87 3.23 -10.90 12.59
CA ASP A 87 4.39 -11.52 13.24
C ASP A 87 5.09 -10.52 14.20
N GLY A 88 4.34 -9.51 14.64
CA GLY A 88 4.79 -8.50 15.59
C GLY A 88 5.41 -7.24 14.98
N TRP A 89 5.69 -6.26 15.83
CA TRP A 89 6.23 -4.97 15.44
C TRP A 89 7.75 -5.02 15.22
N HIS A 90 8.22 -4.39 14.15
CA HIS A 90 9.63 -4.28 13.83
C HIS A 90 10.02 -2.82 13.61
N THR A 91 11.11 -2.37 14.25
CA THR A 91 11.63 -1.02 14.10
C THR A 91 12.80 -1.01 13.13
N LEU A 92 12.59 -0.37 11.98
CA LEU A 92 13.63 -0.05 11.02
C LEU A 92 14.31 1.25 11.42
N GLN A 93 15.63 1.31 11.30
CA GLN A 93 16.40 2.53 11.48
C GLN A 93 17.05 2.91 10.15
N HIS A 94 16.77 4.12 9.70
CA HIS A 94 17.37 4.70 8.51
C HIS A 94 18.74 5.32 8.85
N ASP A 95 19.60 5.48 7.85
CA ASP A 95 20.95 6.04 8.01
C ASP A 95 20.98 7.45 8.60
N ASN A 96 19.91 8.22 8.38
CA ASN A 96 19.71 9.54 8.96
C ASN A 96 19.28 9.52 10.44
N GLY A 97 19.27 8.34 11.08
CA GLY A 97 18.85 8.13 12.46
C GLY A 97 17.33 8.05 12.67
N GLN A 98 16.51 8.24 11.63
CA GLN A 98 15.06 8.12 11.74
C GLN A 98 14.67 6.66 11.98
N LYS A 99 13.76 6.46 12.93
CA LYS A 99 13.20 5.13 13.23
C LYS A 99 11.78 5.05 12.73
N LYS A 100 11.43 3.92 12.12
CA LYS A 100 10.08 3.62 11.65
C LYS A 100 9.67 2.24 12.13
N THR A 101 8.59 2.19 12.89
CA THR A 101 8.01 0.91 13.33
C THR A 101 6.93 0.48 12.34
N VAL A 102 7.05 -0.75 11.85
CA VAL A 102 6.11 -1.37 10.91
C VAL A 102 5.69 -2.73 11.44
N MET A 103 4.48 -3.17 11.08
CA MET A 103 4.04 -4.53 11.39
C MET A 103 4.79 -5.50 10.48
N LYS A 104 5.45 -6.49 11.05
CA LYS A 104 6.00 -7.62 10.29
C LYS A 104 4.86 -8.58 9.98
N MET A 105 4.83 -9.06 8.75
CA MET A 105 3.82 -10.01 8.28
C MET A 105 4.51 -11.27 7.76
N THR A 106 4.01 -12.45 8.09
CA THR A 106 4.37 -13.70 7.43
C THR A 106 3.44 -13.98 6.26
N GLY A 107 3.87 -14.82 5.32
CA GLY A 107 3.09 -15.27 4.17
C GLY A 107 4.01 -15.72 3.05
N ARG A 108 3.47 -16.41 2.05
CA ARG A 108 4.20 -16.83 0.85
C ARG A 108 3.47 -16.37 -0.39
N GLU A 109 4.22 -15.87 -1.37
CA GLU A 109 3.69 -15.51 -2.69
C GLU A 109 2.96 -16.69 -3.33
N VAL A 110 1.74 -16.44 -3.76
CA VAL A 110 0.96 -17.37 -4.58
C VAL A 110 1.34 -17.12 -6.03
N THR A 111 1.96 -18.11 -6.68
CA THR A 111 2.20 -18.11 -8.12
C THR A 111 1.13 -18.94 -8.80
N GLU A 112 0.50 -18.40 -9.85
CA GLU A 112 -0.40 -19.14 -10.74
C GLU A 112 0.36 -20.20 -11.57
#